data_AF-A0A3B9XFR5-F1
#
_entry.id   AF-A0A3B9XFR5-F1
#
_cell.length_a   1.000
_cell.length_b   1.000
_cell.length_c   1.000
_cell.angle_alpha   90.00
_cell.angle_beta   90.00
_cell.angle_gamma   90.00
#
_symmetry.space_group_name_H-M   'P 1'
#
loop_
_entity.id
_entity.type
_entity.pdbx_description
1 polymer ?
#
loop_
_entity_poly.entity_id
_entity_poly.type
_entity_poly.pdbx_seq_one_letter_code
_entity_poly.pdbx_strand_id
1 'polypeptide(L)'
;MEKGFNSDIQVLDRKYHVQTEDWGRDNPFLVSRVFSNGAVIRSIKTSYEEILPGGRRAVPQDIRLAMKIQHNKILDLLLSGQLWE
;
A
#
# COMPACT_ATOMS: atom_id res chain seq x y z
N MET A 1 11.79 14.17 -2.94
CA MET A 1 11.44 12.79 -2.54
C MET A 1 10.00 12.82 -2.05
N GLU A 2 9.04 12.39 -2.86
CA GLU A 2 7.69 12.21 -2.31
C GLU A 2 7.71 11.01 -1.37
N LYS A 3 7.38 11.25 -0.10
CA LYS A 3 7.33 10.22 0.93
C LYS A 3 6.12 9.34 0.64
N GLY A 4 6.30 8.01 0.71
CA GLY A 4 5.20 7.04 0.66
C GLY A 4 4.15 7.30 1.75
N PHE A 5 3.08 6.53 1.76
CA PHE A 5 2.04 6.64 2.78
C PHE A 5 2.39 5.77 3.98
N ASN A 6 2.34 6.33 5.18
CA ASN A 6 2.57 5.63 6.43
C ASN A 6 1.40 5.89 7.38
N SER A 7 0.97 4.86 8.11
CA SER A 7 -0.05 5.01 9.16
C SER A 7 0.14 3.95 10.23
N ASP A 8 0.07 4.38 11.49
CA ASP A 8 -0.05 3.49 12.65
C ASP A 8 -1.53 3.36 12.98
N ILE A 9 -2.00 2.12 13.13
CA ILE A 9 -3.40 1.82 13.45
C ILE A 9 -3.47 0.78 14.56
N GLN A 10 -4.36 0.99 15.51
CA GLN A 10 -4.68 0.02 16.54
C GLN A 10 -6.07 -0.55 16.25
N VAL A 11 -6.15 -1.88 16.25
CA VAL A 11 -7.40 -2.60 16.01
C VAL A 11 -7.55 -3.63 17.11
N LEU A 12 -8.58 -3.46 17.93
CA LEU A 12 -8.70 -4.18 19.20
C LEU A 12 -7.42 -3.98 20.04
N ASP A 13 -6.76 -5.07 20.42
CA ASP A 13 -5.52 -5.07 21.19
C ASP A 13 -4.24 -5.23 20.35
N ARG A 14 -4.36 -5.16 19.01
CA ARG A 14 -3.23 -5.31 18.08
C ARG A 14 -2.85 -3.97 17.45
N LYS A 15 -1.55 -3.70 17.38
CA LYS A 15 -1.00 -2.53 16.68
C LYS A 15 -0.40 -2.96 15.36
N TYR A 16 -0.69 -2.18 14.33
CA TYR A 16 -0.16 -2.35 12.99
C TYR A 16 0.48 -1.05 12.50
N HIS A 17 1.56 -1.20 11.74
CA HIS A 17 2.12 -0.13 10.93
C HIS A 17 1.91 -0.48 9.47
N VAL A 18 1.39 0.45 8.68
CA VAL A 18 1.18 0.28 7.24
C VAL A 18 2.04 1.26 6.50
N GLN A 19 2.84 0.75 5.57
CA GLN A 19 3.67 1.54 4.66
C GLN A 19 3.28 1.21 3.22
N THR A 20 3.11 2.22 2.36
CA THR A 20 2.91 2.06 0.91
C THR A 20 3.91 2.89 0.14
N GLU A 21 4.63 2.26 -0.79
CA GLU A 21 5.71 2.84 -1.58
C GLU A 21 5.52 2.60 -3.08
N ASP A 22 6.12 3.49 -3.88
CA ASP A 22 6.34 3.29 -5.30
C ASP A 22 7.78 2.79 -5.51
N TRP A 23 7.95 1.65 -6.18
CA TRP A 23 9.26 1.06 -6.48
C TRP A 23 9.84 1.51 -7.82
N GLY A 24 9.14 2.40 -8.53
CA GLY A 24 9.63 3.10 -9.71
C GLY A 24 9.59 2.26 -11.00
N ARG A 25 10.01 2.86 -12.12
CA ARG A 25 9.81 2.27 -13.45
C ARG A 25 10.63 1.00 -13.72
N ASP A 26 11.77 0.84 -13.08
CA ASP A 26 12.61 -0.37 -13.21
C ASP A 26 11.98 -1.57 -12.47
N ASN A 27 11.11 -1.30 -11.51
CA ASN A 27 10.34 -2.29 -10.77
C ASN A 27 8.91 -1.75 -10.55
N PRO A 28 8.08 -1.73 -11.63
CA PRO A 28 6.88 -0.89 -11.77
C PRO A 28 5.72 -1.40 -10.91
N PHE A 29 5.86 -1.22 -9.60
CA PHE A 29 4.94 -1.72 -8.62
C PHE A 29 4.74 -0.73 -7.48
N LEU A 30 3.50 -0.71 -7.00
CA LEU A 30 3.15 -0.16 -5.70
C LEU A 30 3.22 -1.28 -4.68
N VAL A 31 4.01 -1.08 -3.64
CA VAL A 31 4.23 -2.08 -2.59
C VAL A 31 3.73 -1.55 -1.28
N SER A 32 2.79 -2.27 -0.68
CA SER A 32 2.39 -2.05 0.70
C SER A 32 2.89 -3.16 1.60
N ARG A 33 3.33 -2.77 2.80
CA ARG A 33 3.75 -3.67 3.87
C ARG A 33 2.95 -3.35 5.12
N VAL A 34 2.38 -4.40 5.71
CA VAL A 34 1.75 -4.35 7.02
C VAL A 34 2.70 -5.00 8.01
N PHE A 35 3.05 -4.25 9.04
CA PHE A 35 3.92 -4.71 10.12
C PHE A 35 3.10 -4.93 11.39
N SER A 36 3.48 -5.94 12.16
CA SER A 36 3.06 -6.12 13.55
C SER A 36 4.28 -6.50 14.38
N ASN A 37 4.51 -5.79 15.50
CA ASN A 37 5.69 -5.96 16.35
C ASN A 37 7.02 -5.94 15.58
N GLY A 38 7.12 -5.08 14.56
CA GLY A 38 8.31 -4.93 13.71
C GLY A 38 8.49 -5.99 12.61
N ALA A 39 7.69 -7.05 12.59
CA ALA A 39 7.70 -8.06 11.54
C ALA A 39 6.70 -7.73 10.43
N VAL A 40 7.06 -7.95 9.16
CA VAL A 40 6.12 -7.87 8.04
C VAL A 40 5.20 -9.08 8.10
N ILE A 41 3.90 -8.85 8.31
CA ILE A 41 2.88 -9.91 8.34
C ILE A 41 2.14 -10.04 7.00
N ARG A 42 2.15 -8.97 6.18
CA ARG A 42 1.55 -8.98 4.85
C ARG A 42 2.32 -8.05 3.92
N SER A 43 2.52 -8.50 2.69
CA SER A 43 2.96 -7.65 1.59
C SER A 43 1.94 -7.72 0.46
N ILE A 44 1.56 -6.56 -0.05
CA ILE A 44 0.65 -6.40 -1.19
C ILE A 44 1.44 -5.68 -2.27
N LYS A 45 1.42 -6.22 -3.48
CA LYS A 45 2.14 -5.70 -4.64
C LYS A 45 1.15 -5.54 -5.78
N THR A 46 1.02 -4.32 -6.30
CA THR A 46 0.12 -3.99 -7.42
C THR A 46 0.97 -3.42 -8.54
N SER A 47 0.89 -4.00 -9.74
CA SER A 47 1.68 -3.52 -10.88
C SER A 47 1.16 -2.18 -11.41
N TYR A 48 2.03 -1.42 -12.09
CA TYR A 48 1.61 -0.22 -12.81
C TYR A 48 0.53 -0.51 -13.86
N GLU A 49 0.56 -1.69 -14.48
CA GLU A 49 -0.41 -2.11 -15.48
C GLU A 49 -1.83 -2.23 -14.88
N GLU A 50 -1.94 -2.77 -13.67
CA GLU A 50 -3.21 -2.89 -12.95
C GLU A 50 -3.81 -1.54 -12.57
N ILE A 51 -2.98 -0.55 -12.21
CA ILE A 51 -3.45 0.79 -11.81
C ILE A 51 -3.63 1.74 -13.00
N LEU A 52 -3.05 1.43 -14.16
CA LEU A 52 -3.12 2.24 -15.39
C LEU A 52 -3.58 1.38 -16.58
N PRO A 53 -4.87 0.98 -16.61
CA PRO A 53 -5.38 0.15 -17.68
C PRO A 53 -5.30 0.87 -19.03
N GLY A 54 -4.99 0.11 -20.09
CA GLY A 54 -4.94 0.61 -21.46
C GLY A 54 -3.60 1.21 -21.90
N GLY A 55 -2.49 0.85 -21.24
CA GLY A 55 -1.14 1.21 -21.68
C GLY A 55 -0.80 2.70 -21.49
N ARG A 56 -1.54 3.41 -20.64
CA ARG A 56 -1.24 4.81 -20.33
C ARG A 56 0.10 4.90 -19.60
N ARG A 57 0.89 5.91 -19.97
CA ARG A 57 2.16 6.19 -19.29
C ARG A 57 1.88 6.63 -17.86
N ALA A 58 2.52 5.98 -16.90
CA ALA A 58 2.53 6.41 -15.51
C ALA A 58 3.09 7.82 -15.35
N VAL A 59 2.21 8.76 -14.96
CA VAL A 59 2.60 10.09 -14.49
C VAL A 59 2.58 10.13 -12.96
N PRO A 60 3.42 10.97 -12.32
CA PRO A 60 3.58 10.97 -10.86
C PRO A 60 2.28 11.13 -10.07
N GLN A 61 1.33 11.93 -10.59
CA GLN A 61 0.04 12.17 -9.94
C GLN A 61 -0.83 10.91 -9.88
N ASP A 62 -0.86 10.12 -10.96
CA ASP A 62 -1.63 8.87 -11.01
C ASP A 62 -1.03 7.83 -10.06
N ILE A 63 0.30 7.72 -10.04
CA ILE A 63 1.03 6.84 -9.11
C ILE A 63 0.73 7.22 -7.66
N ARG A 64 0.78 8.52 -7.33
CA ARG A 64 0.45 9.01 -5.98
C ARG A 64 -0.99 8.72 -5.59
N LEU A 65 -1.94 8.91 -6.51
CA LEU A 65 -3.35 8.61 -6.28
C LEU A 65 -3.57 7.11 -6.07
N ALA A 66 -2.98 6.27 -6.91
CA ALA A 66 -3.06 4.81 -6.80
C ALA A 66 -2.44 4.32 -5.47
N MET A 67 -1.30 4.87 -5.06
CA MET A 67 -0.70 4.58 -3.75
C MET A 67 -1.66 4.93 -2.60
N LYS A 68 -2.32 6.09 -2.66
CA LYS A 68 -3.30 6.51 -1.64
C LYS A 68 -4.50 5.56 -1.58
N ILE A 69 -5.03 5.17 -2.74
CA ILE A 69 -6.16 4.23 -2.86
C ILE A 69 -5.77 2.87 -2.25
N GLN A 70 -4.62 2.32 -2.64
CA GLN A 70 -4.14 1.06 -2.10
C GLN A 70 -3.91 1.14 -0.59
N HIS A 71 -3.31 2.23 -0.10
CA HIS A 71 -3.07 2.44 1.32
C HIS A 71 -4.37 2.46 2.14
N ASN A 72 -5.35 3.27 1.72
CA ASN A 72 -6.65 3.34 2.39
C ASN A 72 -7.38 2.00 2.36
N LYS A 73 -7.35 1.28 1.24
CA LYS A 73 -7.95 -0.05 1.14
C LYS A 73 -7.35 -1.03 2.16
N ILE A 74 -6.04 -0.95 2.40
CA ILE A 74 -5.38 -1.79 3.40
C ILE A 74 -5.82 -1.40 4.81
N LEU A 75 -5.94 -0.10 5.10
CA LEU A 75 -6.48 0.36 6.39
C LEU A 75 -7.92 -0.12 6.60
N ASP A 76 -8.78 -0.07 5.58
CA ASP A 76 -10.16 -0.54 5.66
C ASP A 76 -10.24 -2.05 5.90
N LEU A 77 -9.42 -2.83 5.19
CA LEU A 77 -9.31 -4.28 5.41
C LEU A 77 -8.72 -4.61 6.78
N LEU A 78 -7.83 -3.75 7.28
CA LEU A 78 -7.36 -3.76 8.65
C LEU A 78 -8.35 -3.12 9.64
N LEU A 79 -9.54 -2.70 9.26
CA LEU A 79 -10.56 -2.30 10.23
C LEU A 79 -11.67 -3.33 10.26
N SER A 80 -11.95 -3.95 9.11
CA SER A 80 -12.94 -5.02 8.95
C SER A 80 -12.46 -6.40 9.41
N GLY A 81 -11.15 -6.58 9.61
CA GLY A 81 -10.55 -7.84 10.01
C GLY A 81 -10.33 -8.87 8.94
N GLN A 82 -10.35 -8.44 7.70
CA GLN A 82 -10.07 -9.27 6.54
C GLN A 82 -8.57 -9.43 6.25
N LEU A 83 -7.71 -8.78 7.04
CA LEU A 83 -6.25 -8.83 6.91
C LEU A 83 -5.50 -9.44 8.11
N TRP A 84 -6.20 -9.90 9.16
CA TRP A 84 -5.60 -10.69 10.24
C TRP A 84 -6.29 -12.05 10.39
N GLU A 85 -5.81 -13.04 9.64
CA GLU A 85 -5.94 -14.46 9.97
C GLU A 85 -4.57 -15.13 9.85
#